data_AF-A0A7D7ZZW2-F1
#
_entry.id   AF-A0A7D7ZZW2-F1
#
_cell.length_a   1.000
_cell.length_b   1.000
_cell.length_c   1.000
_cell.angle_alpha   90.00
_cell.angle_beta   90.00
_cell.angle_gamma   90.00
#
_symmetry.space_group_name_H-M   'P 1'
#
loop_
_entity.id
_entity.type
_entity.pdbx_description
1 polymer ?
#
loop_
_entity_poly.entity_id
_entity_poly.type
_entity_poly.pdbx_seq_one_letter_code
_entity_poly.pdbx_strand_id
1 'polypeptide(L)'
;MKYFFLLLSILLFSCKSTNATNDIANCDENTVFKEKFFSNIKYVEENISVRQNEKFKESLKFLSKYVHVSFERMANYANTYPIGVFEEDKKGWLEWYEKNKCNNLQLRDTK
;
A
#
# COMPACT_ATOMS: atom_id res chain seq x y z
N MET A 1 -12.73 35.42 44.13
CA MET A 1 -12.66 35.28 42.65
C MET A 1 -11.27 35.70 42.15
N LYS A 2 -10.25 34.84 42.25
CA LYS A 2 -8.91 35.14 41.69
C LYS A 2 -8.02 33.92 41.42
N TYR A 3 -8.51 32.70 41.66
CA TYR A 3 -7.75 31.47 41.43
C TYR A 3 -8.33 30.56 40.33
N PHE A 4 -9.48 30.92 39.73
CA PHE A 4 -10.10 30.09 38.69
C PHE A 4 -9.47 30.26 37.30
N PHE A 5 -8.69 31.33 37.08
CA PHE A 5 -8.00 31.57 35.81
C PHE A 5 -6.62 30.88 35.70
N LEU A 6 -6.10 30.32 36.78
CA LEU A 6 -4.76 29.69 36.80
C LEU A 6 -4.77 28.20 36.40
N LEU A 7 -5.95 27.59 36.26
CA LEU A 7 -6.10 26.17 35.89
C LEU A 7 -6.34 25.95 34.39
N LEU A 8 -6.61 27.01 33.61
CA LEU A 8 -6.89 26.89 32.17
C LEU A 8 -5.62 27.00 31.29
N SER A 9 -4.49 27.42 31.86
CA SER A 9 -3.24 27.72 31.15
C SER A 9 -2.31 26.52 30.93
N ILE A 10 -2.66 25.32 31.42
CA ILE A 10 -1.80 24.13 31.36
C ILE A 10 -2.19 23.17 30.20
N LEU A 11 -3.31 23.42 29.50
CA LEU A 11 -3.80 22.56 28.42
C LEU A 11 -3.25 22.89 27.01
N LEU A 12 -2.32 23.84 26.86
CA LEU A 12 -1.84 24.30 25.55
C LEU A 12 -0.41 23.85 25.17
N PHE A 13 0.25 23.01 25.97
CA PHE A 13 1.57 22.48 25.64
C PHE A 13 1.54 20.97 25.48
N SER A 14 1.09 20.49 24.30
CA SER A 14 1.64 19.28 23.65
C SER A 14 0.98 19.01 22.29
N CYS A 15 1.16 19.93 21.34
CA CYS A 15 1.35 19.50 19.95
C CYS A 15 2.79 19.81 19.60
N LYS A 16 3.70 18.87 19.90
CA LYS A 16 4.93 18.80 19.11
C LYS A 16 4.47 18.42 17.71
N SER A 17 4.35 19.41 16.83
CA SER A 17 4.52 19.17 15.41
C SER A 17 5.89 18.52 15.31
N THR A 18 5.94 17.21 15.10
CA THR A 18 7.10 16.60 14.48
C THR A 18 7.25 17.38 13.19
N ASN A 19 8.22 18.30 13.18
CA ASN A 19 8.82 18.74 11.94
C ASN A 19 9.31 17.45 11.30
N ALA A 20 8.47 16.83 10.48
CA ALA A 20 8.92 15.94 9.45
C ALA A 20 9.93 16.78 8.71
N THR A 21 11.20 16.48 8.96
CA THR A 21 12.30 17.02 8.18
C THR A 21 11.87 16.89 6.73
N ASN A 22 12.01 17.98 6.00
CA ASN A 22 11.67 18.09 4.59
C ASN A 22 12.56 17.16 3.74
N ASP A 23 12.45 15.85 3.93
CA ASP A 23 13.05 14.84 3.04
C ASP A 23 12.19 14.64 1.78
N ILE A 24 11.05 15.33 1.66
CA ILE A 24 10.30 15.50 0.40
C ILE A 24 10.81 16.76 -0.34
N ALA A 25 12.11 17.05 -0.30
CA ALA A 25 12.68 18.11 -1.13
C ALA A 25 12.97 17.65 -2.56
N ASN A 26 12.93 16.34 -2.86
CA ASN A 26 12.98 15.78 -4.23
C ASN A 26 12.47 14.32 -4.23
N CYS A 27 11.16 14.09 -4.03
CA CYS A 27 10.58 12.78 -4.34
C CYS A 27 10.45 12.65 -5.87
N ASP A 28 11.37 11.94 -6.50
CA ASP A 28 11.26 11.56 -7.91
C ASP A 28 10.60 10.18 -7.99
N GLU A 29 9.28 10.18 -8.18
CA GLU A 29 8.49 8.95 -8.30
C GLU A 29 8.70 8.33 -9.70
N ASN A 30 9.06 7.04 -9.74
CA ASN A 30 9.15 6.32 -11.01
C ASN A 30 7.74 6.07 -11.58
N THR A 31 7.34 6.90 -12.55
CA THR A 31 6.01 6.84 -13.20
C THR A 31 5.77 5.54 -13.95
N VAL A 32 6.80 4.97 -14.59
CA VAL A 32 6.69 3.67 -15.28
C VAL A 32 6.40 2.55 -14.29
N PHE A 33 7.10 2.55 -13.15
CA PHE A 33 6.81 1.60 -12.08
C PHE A 33 5.39 1.78 -11.54
N LYS A 34 4.98 3.02 -11.27
CA LYS A 34 3.62 3.37 -10.80
C LYS A 34 2.56 2.77 -11.71
N GLU A 35 2.60 3.10 -12.99
CA GLU A 35 1.62 2.63 -13.97
C GLU A 35 1.57 1.10 -14.02
N LYS A 36 2.73 0.43 -13.99
CA LYS A 36 2.80 -1.02 -14.01
C LYS A 36 2.26 -1.64 -12.71
N PHE A 37 2.56 -1.05 -11.57
CA PHE A 37 2.11 -1.54 -10.26
C PHE A 37 0.58 -1.41 -10.13
N PHE A 38 0.05 -0.22 -10.37
CA PHE A 38 -1.39 0.04 -10.26
C PHE A 38 -2.21 -0.67 -11.34
N SER A 39 -1.68 -0.87 -12.55
CA SER A 39 -2.39 -1.65 -13.58
C SER A 39 -2.56 -3.12 -13.18
N ASN A 40 -1.59 -3.72 -12.47
CA ASN A 40 -1.72 -5.08 -11.95
C ASN A 40 -2.72 -5.15 -10.79
N ILE A 41 -2.71 -4.19 -9.86
CA ILE A 41 -3.73 -4.11 -8.79
C ILE A 41 -5.13 -3.99 -9.40
N LYS A 42 -5.29 -3.07 -10.36
CA LYS A 42 -6.58 -2.86 -11.05
C LYS A 42 -7.03 -4.11 -11.79
N TYR A 43 -6.13 -4.81 -12.47
CA TYR A 43 -6.49 -6.04 -13.17
C TYR A 43 -6.97 -7.13 -12.20
N VAL A 44 -6.31 -7.29 -11.05
CA VAL A 44 -6.76 -8.20 -9.98
C VAL A 44 -8.14 -7.77 -9.48
N GLU A 45 -8.33 -6.49 -9.17
CA GLU A 45 -9.61 -5.94 -8.70
C GLU A 45 -10.78 -6.21 -9.65
N GLU A 46 -10.59 -5.95 -10.94
CA GLU A 46 -11.63 -6.13 -11.97
C GLU A 46 -11.98 -7.60 -12.20
N ASN A 47 -11.06 -8.52 -11.89
CA ASN A 47 -11.20 -9.95 -12.21
C ASN A 47 -11.39 -10.84 -10.99
N ILE A 48 -11.30 -10.30 -9.76
CA ILE A 48 -11.37 -11.07 -8.50
C ILE A 48 -12.66 -11.91 -8.40
N SER A 49 -13.79 -11.32 -8.80
CA SER A 49 -15.12 -11.93 -8.78
C SER A 49 -15.56 -12.50 -10.14
N VAL A 50 -14.79 -12.26 -11.20
CA VAL A 50 -15.18 -12.61 -12.57
C VAL A 50 -14.41 -13.83 -13.06
N ARG A 51 -13.08 -13.75 -13.10
CA ARG A 51 -12.24 -14.82 -13.66
C ARG A 51 -10.78 -14.72 -13.22
N GLN A 52 -10.31 -15.73 -12.47
CA GLN A 52 -8.93 -15.81 -12.02
C GLN A 52 -8.07 -16.71 -12.93
N ASN A 53 -7.88 -16.24 -14.17
CA ASN A 53 -7.09 -16.91 -15.20
C ASN A 53 -5.57 -16.77 -15.00
N GLU A 54 -4.77 -17.26 -15.95
CA GLU A 54 -3.30 -17.14 -15.86
C GLU A 54 -2.82 -15.68 -15.80
N LYS A 55 -3.46 -14.75 -16.53
CA LYS A 55 -3.12 -13.32 -16.43
C LYS A 55 -3.37 -12.75 -15.03
N PHE A 56 -4.42 -13.21 -14.35
CA PHE A 56 -4.68 -12.83 -12.95
C PHE A 56 -3.55 -13.31 -12.03
N LYS A 57 -3.12 -14.56 -12.19
CA LYS A 57 -1.98 -15.13 -11.44
C LYS A 57 -0.67 -14.42 -11.77
N GLU A 58 -0.44 -14.05 -13.03
CA GLU A 58 0.71 -13.26 -13.45
C GLU A 58 0.72 -11.88 -12.79
N SER A 59 -0.44 -11.23 -12.68
CA SER A 59 -0.56 -9.97 -11.95
C SER A 59 -0.25 -10.12 -10.46
N LEU A 60 -0.77 -11.15 -9.80
CA LEU A 60 -0.39 -11.47 -8.42
C LEU A 60 1.11 -11.76 -8.28
N LYS A 61 1.70 -12.53 -9.21
CA LYS A 61 3.14 -12.84 -9.24
C LYS A 61 4.00 -11.60 -9.49
N PHE A 62 3.51 -10.65 -10.29
CA PHE A 62 4.18 -9.37 -10.45
C PHE A 62 4.21 -8.60 -9.13
N LEU A 63 3.05 -8.49 -8.45
CA LEU A 63 2.94 -7.80 -7.17
C LEU A 63 3.82 -8.44 -6.10
N SER A 64 3.88 -9.78 -6.06
CA SER A 64 4.67 -10.54 -5.09
C SER A 64 6.18 -10.30 -5.17
N LYS A 65 6.68 -9.61 -6.21
CA LYS A 65 8.08 -9.18 -6.31
C LYS A 65 8.42 -8.03 -5.34
N TYR A 66 7.40 -7.33 -4.84
CA TYR A 66 7.55 -6.10 -4.06
C TYR A 66 6.76 -6.12 -2.75
N VAL A 67 5.58 -6.73 -2.77
CA VAL A 67 4.66 -6.76 -1.64
C VAL A 67 4.29 -8.20 -1.29
N HIS A 68 3.85 -8.43 -0.05
CA HIS A 68 3.30 -9.73 0.31
C HIS A 68 2.01 -10.00 -0.46
N VAL A 69 1.87 -11.22 -0.97
CA VAL A 69 0.67 -11.72 -1.65
C VAL A 69 0.36 -13.07 -1.02
N SER A 70 -0.84 -13.22 -0.48
CA SER A 70 -1.27 -14.38 0.31
C SER A 70 -1.59 -15.61 -0.56
N PHE A 71 -0.63 -16.08 -1.37
CA PHE A 71 -0.81 -17.22 -2.28
C PHE A 71 -1.25 -18.50 -1.56
N GLU A 72 -0.83 -18.70 -0.32
CA GLU A 72 -1.23 -19.83 0.51
C GLU A 72 -2.74 -19.87 0.76
N ARG A 73 -3.43 -18.72 0.74
CA ARG A 73 -4.89 -18.63 0.87
C ARG A 73 -5.63 -19.11 -0.38
N MET A 74 -4.93 -19.27 -1.50
CA MET A 74 -5.48 -19.89 -2.71
C MET A 74 -5.58 -21.42 -2.59
N ALA A 75 -4.97 -22.04 -1.58
CA ALA A 75 -5.10 -23.48 -1.31
C ALA A 75 -6.48 -23.84 -0.70
N ASN A 76 -7.56 -23.40 -1.36
CA ASN A 76 -8.95 -23.67 -1.01
C ASN A 76 -9.62 -24.52 -2.10
N TYR A 77 -10.87 -24.95 -1.86
CA TYR A 77 -11.60 -25.85 -2.77
C TYR A 77 -11.68 -25.33 -4.22
N ALA A 78 -11.85 -24.02 -4.40
CA ALA A 78 -11.96 -23.39 -5.72
C ALA A 78 -10.60 -23.09 -6.35
N ASN A 79 -9.49 -23.21 -5.60
CA ASN A 79 -8.15 -22.77 -6.00
C ASN A 79 -8.11 -21.29 -6.45
N THR A 80 -8.95 -20.45 -5.85
CA THR A 80 -9.06 -19.01 -6.17
C THR A 80 -8.54 -18.15 -5.04
N TYR A 81 -8.05 -16.96 -5.35
CA TYR A 81 -7.74 -15.91 -4.41
C TYR A 81 -9.03 -15.33 -3.81
N PRO A 82 -9.28 -15.49 -2.50
CA PRO A 82 -10.54 -15.05 -1.91
C PRO A 82 -10.66 -13.51 -1.90
N ILE A 83 -11.87 -12.98 -2.12
CA ILE A 83 -12.09 -11.52 -2.18
C ILE A 83 -11.72 -10.80 -0.87
N GLY A 84 -12.04 -11.37 0.30
CA GLY A 84 -11.66 -10.76 1.59
C GLY A 84 -10.15 -10.72 1.79
N VAL A 85 -9.42 -11.74 1.32
CA VAL A 85 -7.95 -11.76 1.34
C VAL A 85 -7.40 -10.68 0.40
N PHE A 86 -8.03 -10.49 -0.77
CA PHE A 86 -7.67 -9.40 -1.68
C PHE A 86 -7.85 -8.02 -1.06
N GLU A 87 -8.94 -7.76 -0.34
CA GLU A 87 -9.18 -6.47 0.31
C GLU A 87 -8.11 -6.16 1.36
N GLU A 88 -7.75 -7.16 2.17
CA GLU A 88 -6.69 -7.06 3.18
C GLU A 88 -5.33 -6.79 2.53
N ASP A 89 -4.96 -7.60 1.54
CA ASP A 89 -3.67 -7.47 0.85
C ASP A 89 -3.58 -6.16 0.06
N LYS A 90 -4.65 -5.75 -0.64
CA LYS A 90 -4.70 -4.48 -1.39
C LYS A 90 -4.37 -3.29 -0.50
N LYS A 91 -4.91 -3.26 0.73
CA LYS A 91 -4.58 -2.21 1.70
C LYS A 91 -3.08 -2.20 1.99
N GLY A 92 -2.49 -3.36 2.26
CA GLY A 92 -1.06 -3.51 2.47
C GLY A 92 -0.21 -3.08 1.26
N TRP A 93 -0.68 -3.38 0.04
CA TRP A 93 0.01 -3.00 -1.20
C TRP A 93 0.05 -1.48 -1.39
N LEU A 94 -1.08 -0.81 -1.15
CA LEU A 94 -1.18 0.65 -1.26
C LEU A 94 -0.34 1.34 -0.17
N GLU A 95 -0.38 0.86 1.07
CA GLU A 95 0.45 1.38 2.15
C GLU A 95 1.95 1.20 1.86
N TRP A 96 2.34 0.04 1.32
CA TRP A 96 3.72 -0.20 0.91
C TRP A 96 4.14 0.76 -0.21
N TYR A 97 3.28 0.95 -1.22
CA TYR A 97 3.57 1.84 -2.33
C TYR A 97 3.82 3.27 -1.84
N GLU A 98 2.92 3.81 -1.02
CA GLU A 98 3.06 5.17 -0.49
C GLU A 98 4.35 5.38 0.32
N LYS A 99 4.76 4.36 1.09
CA LYS A 99 6.01 4.39 1.85
C LYS A 99 7.28 4.27 0.99
N ASN A 100 7.17 3.73 -0.22
CA ASN A 100 8.33 3.36 -1.04
C ASN A 100 8.42 4.08 -2.39
N LYS A 101 7.39 4.82 -2.81
CA LYS A 101 7.31 5.43 -4.15
C LYS A 101 8.48 6.36 -4.51
N CYS A 102 9.15 6.93 -3.51
CA CYS A 102 10.32 7.81 -3.68
C CYS A 102 11.68 7.06 -3.62
N ASN A 103 11.70 5.74 -3.39
CA ASN A 103 12.93 4.96 -3.17
C ASN A 103 13.54 4.41 -4.47
N ASN A 104 13.46 5.15 -5.58
CA ASN A 104 13.94 4.73 -6.91
C ASN A 104 13.51 3.29 -7.27
N LEU A 105 12.20 3.03 -7.22
CA LEU A 105 11.65 1.71 -7.53
C LEU A 105 11.93 1.34 -8.98
N GLN A 106 12.56 0.18 -9.21
CA GLN A 106 12.85 -0.33 -10.55
C GLN A 106 12.01 -1.57 -10.86
N LEU A 107 11.65 -1.73 -12.14
CA LEU A 107 11.01 -2.96 -12.62
C LEU A 107 12.03 -4.11 -12.52
N ARG A 108 11.72 -5.10 -11.69
CA ARG A 108 12.50 -6.33 -11.58
C ARG A 108 12.13 -7.25 -12.73
N ASP A 109 13.05 -7.38 -13.68
CA ASP A 109 12.95 -8.35 -14.77
C ASP A 109 12.82 -9.77 -14.23
N THR A 110 12.13 -10.60 -15.01
CA THR A 110 12.00 -12.04 -14.73
C THR A 110 13.16 -12.72 -15.45
N LYS A 111 14.13 -13.26 -14.69
CA LYS A 111 15.05 -14.28 -15.23
C LYS A 111 14.35 -15.62 -15.30
#